data_AF-A0A3A8LEC1-F1
#
_entry.id   AF-A0A3A8LEC1-F1
#
_cell.length_a   1.000
_cell.length_b   1.000
_cell.length_c   1.000
_cell.angle_alpha   90.00
_cell.angle_beta   90.00
_cell.angle_gamma   90.00
#
_symmetry.space_group_name_H-M   'P 1'
#
loop_
_entity.id
_entity.type
_entity.pdbx_description
1 polymer ?
#
loop_
_entity_poly.entity_id
_entity_poly.type
_entity_poly.pdbx_seq_one_letter_code
_entity_poly.pdbx_strand_id
1 'polypeptide(L)'
;MTTELRPKGVPPEATFDADANLWRDGGPSDARERLWIHPSGLLLLDAPRKNGKLDGEVKWSLAIHQMSEHAPRVALQAALGLPKGPNQTMLATFADGALVEVRFRAGFDFPDTLRVPLRDGAVDGTVEWVVGPVDGALFEYAGTTLQAKVFKVPKPWPHRLTAVFVKGKLKSVAYFAKDGTPLDIPSTTIAEWGEDVEASALSGYIERGDFAADAARFFPKAGRVAKPGSEKVRAAPAGRALDDAVTGGGVPVMTIAFDFETYGFDCKKNDLYGANDDKYVGIASDGSGEMFLLDTTTGEVVRYAHEEGTVAPAFTSLDLLAFSLLRVEAAAKKLIPKAKLSALFKRLGLKTASALLKEY
;
A
#
# COMPACT_ATOMS: atom_id res chain seq x y z
N MET A 1 -24.28 -46.54 -27.40
CA MET A 1 -23.79 -46.74 -26.02
C MET A 1 -22.38 -46.20 -25.98
N THR A 2 -22.15 -45.06 -25.34
CA THR A 2 -20.81 -44.45 -25.24
C THR A 2 -20.00 -45.17 -24.16
N THR A 3 -18.80 -45.61 -24.51
CA THR A 3 -17.88 -46.49 -23.75
C THR A 3 -16.97 -45.74 -22.77
N GLU A 4 -17.37 -44.56 -22.31
CA GLU A 4 -16.46 -43.71 -21.52
C GLU A 4 -16.49 -44.07 -20.04
N LEU A 5 -15.28 -44.27 -19.47
CA LEU A 5 -15.09 -44.62 -18.07
C LEU A 5 -15.51 -43.46 -17.16
N ARG A 6 -16.54 -43.68 -16.34
CA ARG A 6 -17.00 -42.73 -15.31
C ARG A 6 -15.90 -42.53 -14.26
N PRO A 7 -15.51 -41.27 -13.95
CA PRO A 7 -14.52 -41.00 -12.91
C PRO A 7 -15.01 -41.37 -11.50
N LYS A 8 -14.08 -41.77 -10.61
CA LYS A 8 -14.37 -42.24 -9.23
C LYS A 8 -15.15 -41.25 -8.34
N GLY A 9 -15.12 -39.96 -8.65
CA GLY A 9 -15.81 -38.90 -7.91
C GLY A 9 -17.17 -38.47 -8.49
N VAL A 10 -17.56 -39.01 -9.65
CA VAL A 10 -18.84 -38.70 -10.30
C VAL A 10 -19.90 -39.69 -9.81
N PRO A 11 -21.05 -39.22 -9.28
CA PRO A 11 -22.04 -40.11 -8.72
C PRO A 11 -22.76 -40.94 -9.80
N PRO A 12 -23.30 -42.11 -9.45
CA PRO A 12 -23.84 -43.05 -10.43
C PRO A 12 -25.07 -42.56 -11.19
N GLU A 13 -25.84 -41.64 -10.61
CA GLU A 13 -26.99 -40.97 -11.20
C GLU A 13 -26.61 -39.91 -12.25
N ALA A 14 -25.35 -39.47 -12.29
CA ALA A 14 -24.92 -38.49 -13.27
C ALA A 14 -24.92 -39.06 -14.70
N THR A 15 -25.42 -38.27 -15.64
CA THR A 15 -25.45 -38.56 -17.07
C THR A 15 -24.31 -37.84 -17.79
N PHE A 16 -23.72 -38.48 -18.80
CA PHE A 16 -22.69 -37.86 -19.63
C PHE A 16 -23.33 -37.04 -20.77
N ASP A 17 -23.02 -35.75 -20.81
CA ASP A 17 -23.34 -34.80 -21.86
C ASP A 17 -22.16 -34.77 -22.85
N ALA A 18 -22.31 -35.48 -23.97
CA ALA A 18 -21.27 -35.63 -24.98
C ALA A 18 -20.99 -34.32 -25.72
N ASP A 19 -21.99 -33.44 -25.88
CA ASP A 19 -21.84 -32.17 -26.59
C ASP A 19 -21.03 -31.16 -25.76
N ALA A 20 -21.24 -31.16 -24.44
CA ALA A 20 -20.49 -30.31 -23.52
C ALA A 20 -19.21 -30.97 -22.97
N ASN A 21 -19.04 -32.28 -23.24
CA ASN A 21 -18.00 -33.14 -22.67
C ASN A 21 -17.95 -33.07 -21.12
N LEU A 22 -19.11 -33.30 -20.49
CA LEU A 22 -19.32 -33.14 -19.05
C LEU A 22 -20.16 -34.28 -18.47
N TRP A 23 -19.94 -34.58 -17.19
CA TRP A 23 -20.92 -35.30 -16.39
C TRP A 23 -21.85 -34.31 -15.70
N ARG A 24 -23.15 -34.62 -15.69
CA ARG A 24 -24.21 -33.77 -15.14
C ARG A 24 -25.09 -34.58 -14.19
N ASP A 25 -25.36 -34.01 -13.03
CA ASP A 25 -26.34 -34.51 -12.07
C ASP A 25 -27.32 -33.39 -11.72
N GLY A 26 -28.61 -33.66 -11.91
CA GLY A 26 -29.68 -32.67 -11.87
C GLY A 26 -29.60 -31.61 -12.99
N GLY A 27 -30.44 -30.60 -12.88
CA GLY A 27 -30.54 -29.50 -13.83
C GLY A 27 -31.25 -28.27 -13.24
N PRO A 28 -31.53 -27.26 -14.08
CA PRO A 28 -32.09 -25.98 -13.64
C PRO A 28 -33.44 -26.07 -12.90
N SER A 29 -34.20 -27.14 -13.13
CA SER A 29 -35.49 -27.40 -12.49
C SER A 29 -35.38 -28.21 -11.20
N ASP A 30 -34.21 -28.77 -10.91
CA ASP A 30 -33.98 -29.57 -9.72
C ASP A 30 -33.51 -28.69 -8.55
N ALA A 31 -33.55 -29.24 -7.33
CA ALA A 31 -33.09 -28.54 -6.12
C ALA A 31 -31.57 -28.30 -6.11
N ARG A 32 -30.81 -29.01 -6.95
CA ARG A 32 -29.35 -28.89 -7.05
C ARG A 32 -28.88 -29.35 -8.42
N GLU A 33 -27.89 -28.64 -8.97
CA GLU A 33 -27.22 -28.99 -10.22
C GLU A 33 -25.72 -29.13 -9.96
N ARG A 34 -25.13 -30.22 -10.44
CA ARG A 34 -23.69 -30.48 -10.34
C ARG A 34 -23.10 -30.87 -11.68
N LEU A 35 -21.93 -30.32 -12.00
CA LEU A 35 -21.23 -30.57 -13.27
C LEU A 35 -19.78 -30.96 -13.00
N TRP A 36 -19.29 -32.00 -13.69
CA TRP A 36 -17.89 -32.45 -13.62
C TRP A 36 -17.26 -32.56 -15.00
N ILE A 37 -15.97 -32.22 -15.11
CA ILE A 37 -15.21 -32.33 -16.36
C ILE A 37 -14.94 -33.80 -16.69
N HIS A 38 -15.10 -34.19 -17.96
CA HIS A 38 -14.52 -35.43 -18.50
C HIS A 38 -13.12 -35.18 -19.08
N PRO A 39 -12.12 -36.06 -18.89
CA PRO A 39 -12.16 -37.33 -18.16
C PRO A 39 -11.78 -37.25 -16.68
N SER A 40 -11.37 -36.08 -16.17
CA SER A 40 -10.78 -36.00 -14.82
C SER A 40 -11.77 -36.24 -13.67
N GLY A 41 -13.05 -35.96 -13.87
CA GLY A 41 -14.05 -35.92 -12.81
C GLY A 41 -13.90 -34.72 -11.88
N LEU A 42 -13.19 -33.66 -12.30
CA LEU A 42 -13.08 -32.43 -11.51
C LEU A 42 -14.44 -31.72 -11.45
N LEU A 43 -14.89 -31.35 -10.25
CA LEU A 43 -16.12 -30.59 -10.04
C LEU A 43 -15.97 -29.16 -10.57
N LEU A 44 -16.82 -28.80 -11.55
CA LEU A 44 -16.91 -27.45 -12.09
C LEU A 44 -17.96 -26.62 -11.38
N LEU A 45 -19.16 -27.17 -11.21
CA LEU A 45 -20.33 -26.48 -10.68
C LEU A 45 -20.93 -27.31 -9.56
N ASP A 46 -21.26 -26.64 -8.47
CA ASP A 46 -22.16 -27.16 -7.45
C ASP A 46 -23.14 -26.05 -7.08
N ALA A 47 -24.37 -26.16 -7.58
CA ALA A 47 -25.36 -25.09 -7.56
C ALA A 47 -26.65 -25.54 -6.87
N PRO A 48 -26.83 -25.25 -5.57
CA PRO A 48 -28.14 -25.35 -4.94
C PRO A 48 -29.14 -24.36 -5.57
N ARG A 49 -30.40 -24.78 -5.64
CA ARG A 49 -31.48 -24.04 -6.29
C ARG A 49 -32.75 -24.04 -5.46
N LYS A 50 -33.51 -22.95 -5.55
CA LYS A 50 -34.84 -22.77 -4.97
C LYS A 50 -35.74 -22.13 -6.00
N ASN A 51 -36.85 -22.80 -6.34
CA ASN A 51 -37.80 -22.34 -7.36
C ASN A 51 -37.13 -22.02 -8.72
N GLY A 52 -36.18 -22.86 -9.15
CA GLY A 52 -35.43 -22.71 -10.40
C GLY A 52 -34.31 -21.66 -10.38
N LYS A 53 -34.16 -20.89 -9.30
CA LYS A 53 -33.10 -19.88 -9.14
C LYS A 53 -31.95 -20.42 -8.30
N LEU A 54 -30.74 -19.90 -8.53
CA LEU A 54 -29.60 -20.16 -7.65
C LEU A 54 -29.92 -19.65 -6.24
N ASP A 55 -29.67 -20.48 -5.23
CA ASP A 55 -29.96 -20.14 -3.83
C ASP A 55 -29.00 -20.89 -2.91
N GLY A 56 -28.40 -20.20 -1.95
CA GLY A 56 -27.32 -20.72 -1.11
C GLY A 56 -25.92 -20.53 -1.73
N GLU A 57 -24.94 -21.28 -1.24
CA GLU A 57 -23.56 -21.21 -1.72
C GLU A 57 -23.38 -22.03 -3.00
N VAL A 58 -23.04 -21.35 -4.09
CA VAL A 58 -22.72 -21.92 -5.40
C VAL A 58 -21.20 -21.98 -5.58
N LYS A 59 -20.68 -23.13 -5.99
CA LYS A 59 -19.26 -23.31 -6.32
C LYS A 59 -19.07 -23.31 -7.82
N TRP A 60 -18.10 -22.55 -8.33
CA TRP A 60 -17.75 -22.54 -9.75
C TRP A 60 -16.24 -22.55 -9.98
N SER A 61 -15.78 -23.33 -10.96
CA SER A 61 -14.41 -23.33 -11.45
C SER A 61 -14.39 -23.28 -12.99
N LEU A 62 -13.53 -22.44 -13.58
CA LEU A 62 -13.25 -22.38 -15.02
C LEU A 62 -12.09 -23.32 -15.41
N ALA A 63 -11.87 -24.39 -14.65
CA ALA A 63 -10.83 -25.35 -14.99
C ALA A 63 -11.02 -25.89 -16.42
N ILE A 64 -9.90 -25.90 -17.17
CA ILE A 64 -9.80 -26.33 -18.56
C ILE A 64 -8.73 -27.41 -18.68
N HIS A 65 -9.00 -28.47 -19.42
CA HIS A 65 -7.99 -29.46 -19.81
C HIS A 65 -7.35 -29.10 -21.15
N GLN A 66 -8.11 -28.42 -22.01
CA GLN A 66 -7.68 -27.99 -23.33
C GLN A 66 -8.30 -26.63 -23.67
N MET A 67 -7.59 -25.83 -24.47
CA MET A 67 -7.98 -24.46 -24.78
C MET A 67 -9.34 -24.33 -25.46
N SER A 68 -9.79 -25.36 -26.19
CA SER A 68 -11.12 -25.41 -26.83
C SER A 68 -12.27 -25.33 -25.83
N GLU A 69 -12.03 -25.68 -24.56
CA GLU A 69 -13.06 -25.65 -23.51
C GLU A 69 -13.31 -24.24 -22.96
N HIS A 70 -12.35 -23.32 -23.11
CA HIS A 70 -12.42 -22.02 -22.46
C HIS A 70 -13.67 -21.22 -22.84
N ALA A 71 -13.92 -21.02 -24.14
CA ALA A 71 -15.07 -20.23 -24.60
C ALA A 71 -16.43 -20.84 -24.18
N PRO A 72 -16.68 -22.17 -24.33
CA PRO A 72 -17.87 -22.81 -23.79
C PRO A 72 -18.03 -22.64 -22.27
N ARG A 73 -16.94 -22.72 -21.48
CA ARG A 73 -17.01 -22.57 -20.01
C ARG A 73 -17.36 -21.13 -19.62
N VAL A 74 -16.81 -20.14 -20.30
CA VAL A 74 -17.16 -18.72 -20.09
C VAL A 74 -18.63 -18.46 -20.47
N ALA A 75 -19.11 -19.06 -21.57
CA ALA A 75 -20.52 -18.95 -21.96
C ALA A 75 -21.46 -19.58 -20.94
N LEU A 76 -21.08 -20.74 -20.38
CA LEU A 76 -21.84 -21.41 -19.31
C LEU A 76 -21.89 -20.57 -18.03
N GLN A 77 -20.76 -20.00 -17.60
CA GLN A 77 -20.71 -19.09 -16.46
C GLN A 77 -21.68 -17.91 -16.64
N ALA A 78 -21.70 -17.31 -17.83
CA ALA A 78 -22.60 -16.22 -18.16
C ALA A 78 -24.07 -16.65 -18.16
N ALA A 79 -24.39 -17.82 -18.74
CA ALA A 79 -25.74 -18.37 -18.78
C ALA A 79 -26.30 -18.69 -17.38
N LEU A 80 -25.43 -19.09 -16.45
CA LEU A 80 -25.78 -19.33 -15.05
C LEU A 80 -25.97 -18.03 -14.25
N GLY A 81 -25.66 -16.88 -14.82
CA GLY A 81 -25.72 -15.60 -14.11
C GLY A 81 -24.69 -15.51 -12.99
N LEU A 82 -23.50 -16.06 -13.21
CA LEU A 82 -22.42 -16.06 -12.23
C LEU A 82 -21.47 -14.86 -12.45
N PRO A 83 -20.90 -14.29 -11.38
CA PRO A 83 -20.00 -13.14 -11.49
C PRO A 83 -18.65 -13.50 -12.12
N LYS A 84 -17.95 -12.50 -12.67
CA LYS A 84 -16.57 -12.63 -13.18
C LYS A 84 -15.58 -11.97 -12.21
N GLY A 85 -14.35 -12.46 -12.18
CA GLY A 85 -13.27 -11.89 -11.38
C GLY A 85 -11.89 -12.42 -11.79
N PRO A 86 -10.82 -12.04 -11.05
CA PRO A 86 -9.44 -12.28 -11.45
C PRO A 86 -9.04 -13.76 -11.42
N ASN A 87 -9.73 -14.55 -10.58
CA ASN A 87 -9.50 -15.98 -10.49
C ASN A 87 -10.64 -16.76 -11.10
N GLN A 88 -10.24 -17.86 -11.72
CA GLN A 88 -11.14 -18.78 -12.41
C GLN A 88 -11.94 -19.68 -11.47
N THR A 89 -11.67 -19.67 -10.15
CA THR A 89 -12.45 -20.40 -9.14
C THR A 89 -13.09 -19.44 -8.14
N MET A 90 -14.37 -19.67 -7.80
CA MET A 90 -15.11 -18.85 -6.86
C MET A 90 -16.18 -19.60 -6.06
N LEU A 91 -16.58 -18.99 -4.95
CA LEU A 91 -17.81 -19.28 -4.22
C LEU A 91 -18.73 -18.05 -4.29
N ALA A 92 -19.97 -18.24 -4.73
CA ALA A 92 -20.98 -17.19 -4.83
C ALA A 92 -22.18 -17.55 -3.97
N THR A 93 -22.56 -16.69 -3.03
CA THR A 93 -23.71 -16.90 -2.15
C THR A 93 -24.90 -16.15 -2.68
N PHE A 94 -25.99 -16.87 -2.94
CA PHE A 94 -27.26 -16.33 -3.37
C PHE A 94 -28.30 -16.44 -2.25
N ALA A 95 -29.19 -15.45 -2.15
CA ALA A 95 -30.37 -15.49 -1.30
C ALA A 95 -31.59 -15.08 -2.12
N ASP A 96 -32.56 -15.98 -2.25
CA ASP A 96 -33.76 -15.86 -3.06
C ASP A 96 -33.48 -15.43 -4.52
N GLY A 97 -32.36 -15.93 -5.07
CA GLY A 97 -31.91 -15.64 -6.43
C GLY A 97 -31.06 -14.37 -6.59
N ALA A 98 -30.83 -13.59 -5.53
CA ALA A 98 -29.97 -12.42 -5.57
C ALA A 98 -28.56 -12.75 -5.06
N LEU A 99 -27.53 -12.28 -5.76
CA LEU A 99 -26.14 -12.43 -5.32
C LEU A 99 -25.89 -11.53 -4.09
N VAL A 100 -25.43 -12.14 -2.99
CA VAL A 100 -25.16 -11.47 -1.70
C VAL A 100 -23.66 -11.38 -1.43
N GLU A 101 -22.87 -12.36 -1.87
CA GLU A 101 -21.43 -12.34 -1.69
C GLU A 101 -20.75 -13.17 -2.78
N VAL A 102 -19.57 -12.74 -3.20
CA VAL A 102 -18.65 -13.58 -3.98
C VAL A 102 -17.25 -13.60 -3.36
N ARG A 103 -16.61 -14.76 -3.39
CA ARG A 103 -15.24 -15.02 -2.95
C ARG A 103 -14.46 -15.68 -4.07
N PHE A 104 -13.37 -15.05 -4.52
CA PHE A 104 -12.47 -15.56 -5.56
C PHE A 104 -11.20 -16.15 -4.94
N ARG A 105 -10.74 -17.28 -5.47
CA ARG A 105 -9.63 -18.08 -4.90
C ARG A 105 -8.93 -18.91 -5.98
N ALA A 106 -7.69 -19.35 -5.72
CA ALA A 106 -6.90 -20.19 -6.64
C ALA A 106 -7.29 -21.69 -6.63
N GLY A 107 -8.51 -22.01 -6.21
CA GLY A 107 -9.03 -23.36 -5.96
C GLY A 107 -9.93 -23.37 -4.72
N PHE A 108 -10.74 -24.41 -4.51
CA PHE A 108 -11.77 -24.39 -3.45
C PHE A 108 -11.23 -24.37 -2.02
N ASP A 109 -10.03 -24.91 -1.78
CA ASP A 109 -9.41 -25.02 -0.45
C ASP A 109 -8.39 -23.91 -0.15
N PHE A 110 -8.18 -22.97 -1.09
CA PHE A 110 -7.24 -21.88 -0.91
C PHE A 110 -7.90 -20.66 -0.25
N PRO A 111 -7.11 -19.81 0.46
CA PRO A 111 -7.61 -18.56 1.01
C PRO A 111 -8.21 -17.64 -0.05
N ASP A 112 -9.15 -16.80 0.39
CA ASP A 112 -9.76 -15.80 -0.48
C ASP A 112 -8.73 -14.75 -0.90
N THR A 113 -8.68 -14.54 -2.22
CA THR A 113 -7.89 -13.46 -2.84
C THR A 113 -8.70 -12.19 -3.00
N LEU A 114 -10.02 -12.32 -3.18
CA LEU A 114 -10.96 -11.22 -3.25
C LEU A 114 -12.30 -11.66 -2.67
N ARG A 115 -12.85 -10.87 -1.76
CA ARG A 115 -14.19 -11.05 -1.18
C ARG A 115 -15.00 -9.78 -1.42
N VAL A 116 -16.18 -9.92 -2.02
CA VAL A 116 -17.06 -8.81 -2.39
C VAL A 116 -18.47 -9.08 -1.86
N PRO A 117 -18.92 -8.34 -0.84
CA PRO A 117 -20.31 -8.37 -0.40
C PRO A 117 -21.18 -7.45 -1.27
N LEU A 118 -22.43 -7.87 -1.48
CA LEU A 118 -23.44 -7.18 -2.26
C LEU A 118 -24.74 -7.03 -1.47
N ARG A 119 -25.43 -5.92 -1.69
CA ARG A 119 -26.80 -5.67 -1.25
C ARG A 119 -27.52 -4.89 -2.33
N ASP A 120 -28.72 -5.35 -2.68
CA ASP A 120 -29.58 -4.72 -3.69
C ASP A 120 -28.86 -4.44 -5.02
N GLY A 121 -28.01 -5.38 -5.46
CA GLY A 121 -27.26 -5.29 -6.73
C GLY A 121 -26.02 -4.39 -6.71
N ALA A 122 -25.72 -3.73 -5.59
CA ALA A 122 -24.54 -2.88 -5.42
C ALA A 122 -23.52 -3.52 -4.47
N VAL A 123 -22.23 -3.17 -4.64
CA VAL A 123 -21.19 -3.51 -3.66
C VAL A 123 -21.47 -2.75 -2.35
N ASP A 124 -21.70 -3.48 -1.27
CA ASP A 124 -22.09 -2.90 0.03
C ASP A 124 -21.55 -3.77 1.16
N GLY A 125 -20.73 -3.18 2.04
CA GLY A 125 -19.97 -3.88 3.08
C GLY A 125 -18.46 -3.81 2.87
N THR A 126 -17.74 -4.69 3.57
CA THR A 126 -16.27 -4.75 3.52
C THR A 126 -15.80 -5.65 2.38
N VAL A 127 -15.16 -5.04 1.40
CA VAL A 127 -14.38 -5.73 0.37
C VAL A 127 -12.99 -6.03 0.92
N GLU A 128 -12.52 -7.26 0.74
CA GLU A 128 -11.14 -7.65 1.05
C GLU A 128 -10.43 -8.07 -0.21
N TRP A 129 -9.21 -7.59 -0.43
CA TRP A 129 -8.42 -7.94 -1.61
C TRP A 129 -6.96 -8.16 -1.26
N VAL A 130 -6.42 -9.33 -1.63
CA VAL A 130 -4.98 -9.61 -1.67
C VAL A 130 -4.43 -8.97 -2.94
N VAL A 131 -3.64 -7.92 -2.74
CA VAL A 131 -3.17 -7.07 -3.84
C VAL A 131 -2.20 -7.86 -4.72
N GLY A 132 -2.47 -7.83 -6.01
CA GLY A 132 -1.67 -8.50 -7.03
C GLY A 132 -1.91 -7.88 -8.40
N PRO A 133 -1.17 -8.34 -9.43
CA PRO A 133 -1.43 -7.94 -10.80
C PRO A 133 -2.83 -8.39 -11.24
N VAL A 134 -3.55 -7.52 -11.93
CA VAL A 134 -4.90 -7.78 -12.43
C VAL A 134 -5.05 -7.15 -13.80
N ASP A 135 -5.47 -7.96 -14.77
CA ASP A 135 -5.88 -7.49 -16.09
C ASP A 135 -7.39 -7.20 -16.08
N GLY A 136 -7.75 -5.92 -16.10
CA GLY A 136 -9.15 -5.48 -16.14
C GLY A 136 -9.81 -5.35 -14.76
N ALA A 137 -11.10 -5.70 -14.68
CA ALA A 137 -11.89 -5.56 -13.46
C ALA A 137 -11.60 -6.67 -12.45
N LEU A 138 -11.64 -6.33 -11.17
CA LEU A 138 -11.61 -7.28 -10.07
C LEU A 138 -12.92 -8.05 -9.93
N PHE A 139 -14.03 -7.43 -10.32
CA PHE A 139 -15.34 -8.05 -10.22
C PHE A 139 -16.29 -7.42 -11.25
N GLU A 140 -17.08 -8.27 -11.90
CA GLU A 140 -18.18 -7.86 -12.80
C GLU A 140 -19.42 -8.72 -12.57
N TYR A 141 -20.57 -8.09 -12.37
CA TYR A 141 -21.86 -8.76 -12.24
C TYR A 141 -23.01 -7.81 -12.54
N ALA A 142 -23.92 -8.19 -13.45
CA ALA A 142 -25.17 -7.45 -13.73
C ALA A 142 -24.98 -5.92 -13.94
N GLY A 143 -23.91 -5.51 -14.61
CA GLY A 143 -23.57 -4.09 -14.85
C GLY A 143 -22.78 -3.41 -13.72
N THR A 144 -22.64 -4.04 -12.56
CA THR A 144 -21.74 -3.61 -11.48
C THR A 144 -20.31 -4.05 -11.78
N THR A 145 -19.37 -3.11 -11.71
CA THR A 145 -17.94 -3.36 -11.96
C THR A 145 -17.09 -2.77 -10.86
N LEU A 146 -16.15 -3.55 -10.32
CA LEU A 146 -15.14 -3.12 -9.37
C LEU A 146 -13.77 -3.08 -10.05
N GLN A 147 -13.18 -1.90 -10.17
CA GLN A 147 -11.87 -1.69 -10.79
C GLN A 147 -10.79 -1.51 -9.71
N ALA A 148 -9.62 -2.14 -9.87
CA ALA A 148 -8.51 -2.03 -8.91
C ALA A 148 -8.08 -0.57 -8.65
N LYS A 149 -8.15 0.29 -9.68
CA LYS A 149 -7.77 1.71 -9.59
C LYS A 149 -8.56 2.51 -8.55
N VAL A 150 -9.77 2.07 -8.19
CA VAL A 150 -10.60 2.76 -7.18
C VAL A 150 -9.89 2.82 -5.83
N PHE A 151 -9.05 1.83 -5.54
CA PHE A 151 -8.34 1.70 -4.27
C PHE A 151 -7.08 2.53 -4.18
N LYS A 152 -6.63 3.21 -5.26
CA LYS A 152 -5.43 4.06 -5.25
C LYS A 152 -4.22 3.41 -4.53
N VAL A 153 -3.97 2.14 -4.83
CA VAL A 153 -2.95 1.33 -4.15
C VAL A 153 -1.58 2.04 -4.19
N PRO A 154 -0.96 2.36 -3.04
CA PRO A 154 0.31 3.08 -3.01
C PRO A 154 1.50 2.17 -3.29
N LYS A 155 2.66 2.79 -3.49
CA LYS A 155 3.96 2.11 -3.56
C LYS A 155 4.75 2.37 -2.27
N PRO A 156 5.52 1.39 -1.74
CA PRO A 156 5.57 -0.01 -2.19
C PRO A 156 4.20 -0.70 -2.03
N TRP A 157 3.94 -1.73 -2.86
CA TRP A 157 2.61 -2.34 -2.90
C TRP A 157 2.30 -3.04 -1.56
N PRO A 158 1.16 -2.71 -0.92
CA PRO A 158 0.68 -3.48 0.22
C PRO A 158 0.40 -4.92 -0.19
N HIS A 159 0.40 -5.83 0.80
CA HIS A 159 0.03 -7.22 0.54
C HIS A 159 -1.49 -7.39 0.45
N ARG A 160 -2.24 -6.65 1.28
CA ARG A 160 -3.68 -6.75 1.38
C ARG A 160 -4.30 -5.37 1.59
N LEU A 161 -5.55 -5.21 1.17
CA LEU A 161 -6.38 -4.08 1.57
C LEU A 161 -7.77 -4.53 2.01
N THR A 162 -8.37 -3.73 2.88
CA THR A 162 -9.79 -3.78 3.20
C THR A 162 -10.42 -2.45 2.81
N ALA A 163 -11.59 -2.51 2.21
CA ALA A 163 -12.29 -1.33 1.71
C ALA A 163 -13.77 -1.39 2.10
N VAL A 164 -14.28 -0.32 2.68
CA VAL A 164 -15.70 -0.25 3.07
C VAL A 164 -16.48 0.46 1.98
N PHE A 165 -17.49 -0.23 1.45
CA PHE A 165 -18.45 0.33 0.51
C PHE A 165 -19.81 0.49 1.18
N VAL A 166 -20.53 1.54 0.79
CA VAL A 166 -21.95 1.73 1.14
C VAL A 166 -22.68 2.10 -0.14
N LYS A 167 -23.65 1.27 -0.56
CA LYS A 167 -24.44 1.44 -1.79
C LYS A 167 -23.56 1.75 -3.01
N GLY A 168 -22.52 0.95 -3.23
CA GLY A 168 -21.59 1.07 -4.36
C GLY A 168 -20.55 2.20 -4.25
N LYS A 169 -20.58 3.02 -3.18
CA LYS A 169 -19.61 4.11 -2.99
C LYS A 169 -18.53 3.71 -1.99
N LEU A 170 -17.27 3.81 -2.40
CA LEU A 170 -16.11 3.63 -1.53
C LEU A 170 -16.10 4.70 -0.42
N LYS A 171 -15.97 4.26 0.83
CA LYS A 171 -15.94 5.12 2.03
C LYS A 171 -14.56 5.22 2.65
N SER A 172 -13.86 4.10 2.77
CA SER A 172 -12.52 4.03 3.33
C SER A 172 -11.76 2.87 2.73
N VAL A 173 -10.43 2.98 2.75
CA VAL A 173 -9.49 1.91 2.42
C VAL A 173 -8.42 1.87 3.50
N ALA A 174 -8.14 0.68 4.00
CA ALA A 174 -6.99 0.39 4.83
C ALA A 174 -6.10 -0.62 4.10
N TYR A 175 -4.79 -0.48 4.26
CA TYR A 175 -3.82 -1.33 3.59
C TYR A 175 -2.95 -2.01 4.64
N PHE A 176 -2.45 -3.19 4.31
CA PHE A 176 -1.79 -4.08 5.26
C PHE A 176 -0.56 -4.71 4.64
N ALA A 177 0.49 -4.85 5.45
CA ALA A 177 1.64 -5.68 5.15
C ALA A 177 1.28 -7.17 5.17
N LYS A 178 2.23 -8.02 4.78
CA LYS A 178 2.01 -9.48 4.68
C LYS A 178 1.69 -10.14 6.01
N ASP A 179 2.23 -9.62 7.10
CA ASP A 179 2.00 -10.04 8.48
C ASP A 179 0.66 -9.54 9.07
N GLY A 180 -0.10 -8.74 8.31
CA GLY A 180 -1.35 -8.13 8.77
C GLY A 180 -1.18 -6.77 9.46
N THR A 181 0.04 -6.25 9.55
CA THR A 181 0.29 -4.92 10.13
C THR A 181 -0.37 -3.83 9.27
N PRO A 182 -1.21 -2.93 9.84
CA PRO A 182 -1.76 -1.79 9.11
C PRO A 182 -0.66 -0.86 8.61
N LEU A 183 -0.71 -0.47 7.34
CA LEU A 183 0.18 0.51 6.75
C LEU A 183 -0.42 1.91 6.89
N ASP A 184 0.35 2.84 7.43
CA ASP A 184 -0.03 4.24 7.48
C ASP A 184 0.25 4.88 6.12
N ILE A 185 -0.81 5.04 5.32
CA ILE A 185 -0.74 5.70 4.02
C ILE A 185 -1.42 7.06 4.18
N PRO A 186 -0.62 8.13 4.30
CA PRO A 186 -1.17 9.45 4.53
C PRO A 186 -2.06 9.86 3.35
N SER A 187 -3.34 10.13 3.65
CA SER A 187 -4.37 10.40 2.63
C SER A 187 -4.91 11.82 2.64
N THR A 188 -4.46 12.66 3.57
CA THR A 188 -4.91 14.05 3.69
C THR A 188 -3.75 14.99 3.47
N THR A 189 -3.89 15.87 2.48
CA THR A 189 -2.97 17.01 2.33
C THR A 189 -3.10 17.90 3.56
N ILE A 190 -1.98 18.24 4.16
CA ILE A 190 -1.91 19.16 5.31
C ILE A 190 -2.20 20.56 4.77
N ALA A 191 -3.25 21.22 5.25
CA ALA A 191 -3.62 22.56 4.78
C ALA A 191 -2.66 23.62 5.34
N GLU A 192 -2.35 23.54 6.62
CA GLU A 192 -1.45 24.44 7.31
C GLU A 192 -0.07 23.79 7.39
N TRP A 193 0.76 23.94 6.36
CA TRP A 193 2.13 23.39 6.36
C TRP A 193 3.22 24.49 6.27
N GLY A 194 2.78 25.75 6.29
CA GLY A 194 3.68 26.90 6.16
C GLY A 194 4.04 27.23 4.71
N GLU A 195 3.07 27.18 3.79
CA GLU A 195 3.26 27.58 2.39
C GLU A 195 3.78 29.02 2.26
N ASP A 196 3.37 29.89 3.17
CA ASP A 196 3.69 31.33 3.18
C ASP A 196 4.81 31.70 4.16
N VAL A 197 5.62 30.74 4.61
CA VAL A 197 6.77 31.02 5.48
C VAL A 197 7.77 31.93 4.77
N GLU A 198 8.19 32.98 5.47
CA GLU A 198 9.20 33.94 5.04
C GLU A 198 10.56 33.63 5.71
N ALA A 199 11.66 34.06 5.09
CA ALA A 199 13.01 33.71 5.53
C ALA A 199 13.32 34.11 6.98
N SER A 200 12.75 35.22 7.46
CA SER A 200 12.91 35.69 8.84
C SER A 200 12.32 34.75 9.88
N ALA A 201 11.33 33.91 9.51
CA ALA A 201 10.72 32.95 10.42
C ALA A 201 11.59 31.69 10.61
N LEU A 202 12.62 31.48 9.79
CA LEU A 202 13.46 30.29 9.89
C LEU A 202 14.50 30.40 11.00
N SER A 203 15.01 31.59 11.30
CA SER A 203 15.96 31.78 12.41
C SER A 203 15.29 31.44 13.74
N GLY A 204 15.85 30.52 14.53
CA GLY A 204 15.30 30.09 15.82
C GLY A 204 14.08 29.15 15.71
N TYR A 205 13.84 28.56 14.54
CA TYR A 205 12.76 27.60 14.27
C TYR A 205 12.78 26.40 15.24
N ILE A 206 13.96 25.88 15.57
CA ILE A 206 14.08 24.78 16.53
C ILE A 206 13.86 25.28 17.95
N GLU A 207 14.48 26.40 18.33
CA GLU A 207 14.44 26.95 19.70
C GLU A 207 13.02 27.35 20.13
N ARG A 208 12.21 27.91 19.21
CA ARG A 208 10.80 28.23 19.49
C ARG A 208 9.89 27.01 19.60
N GLY A 209 10.39 25.82 19.26
CA GLY A 209 9.60 24.59 19.25
C GLY A 209 8.79 24.37 17.97
N ASP A 210 8.93 25.23 16.95
CA ASP A 210 8.20 25.12 15.69
C ASP A 210 8.55 23.80 14.97
N PHE A 211 9.80 23.34 15.07
CA PHE A 211 10.22 22.04 14.53
C PHE A 211 9.44 20.86 15.12
N ALA A 212 9.33 20.79 16.45
CA ALA A 212 8.61 19.72 17.13
C ALA A 212 7.10 19.81 16.86
N ALA A 213 6.54 21.02 16.80
CA ALA A 213 5.14 21.26 16.45
C ALA A 213 4.83 20.81 15.02
N ASP A 214 5.68 21.16 14.04
CA ASP A 214 5.56 20.71 12.66
C ASP A 214 5.71 19.20 12.55
N ALA A 215 6.65 18.59 13.28
CA ALA A 215 6.84 17.15 13.30
C ALA A 215 5.60 16.41 13.82
N ALA A 216 5.01 16.89 14.93
CA ALA A 216 3.78 16.35 15.48
C ALA A 216 2.60 16.54 14.52
N ARG A 217 2.52 17.69 13.84
CA ARG A 217 1.47 18.00 12.86
C ARG A 217 1.59 17.13 11.60
N PHE A 218 2.79 16.98 11.06
CA PHE A 218 3.02 16.29 9.79
C PHE A 218 3.02 14.77 9.98
N PHE A 219 3.55 14.30 11.10
CA PHE A 219 3.75 12.88 11.38
C PHE A 219 3.27 12.51 12.80
N PRO A 220 1.96 12.65 13.09
CA PRO A 220 1.42 12.43 14.44
C PRO A 220 1.56 10.98 14.93
N LYS A 221 1.67 10.02 14.00
CA LYS A 221 1.76 8.59 14.31
C LYS A 221 3.14 7.98 14.05
N ALA A 222 4.08 8.76 13.52
CA ALA A 222 5.43 8.24 13.29
C ALA A 222 6.12 7.95 14.62
N GLY A 223 6.93 6.89 14.65
CA GLY A 223 7.87 6.67 15.74
C GLY A 223 8.74 7.91 15.97
N ARG A 224 9.31 8.02 17.17
CA ARG A 224 10.19 9.14 17.52
C ARG A 224 11.63 8.66 17.60
N VAL A 225 12.55 9.44 17.06
CA VAL A 225 13.98 9.19 17.18
C VAL A 225 14.33 9.29 18.66
N ALA A 226 14.96 8.23 19.17
CA ALA A 226 15.43 8.17 20.55
C ALA A 226 16.94 7.91 20.52
N LYS A 227 17.72 8.95 20.80
CA LYS A 227 19.18 8.90 20.87
C LYS A 227 19.64 9.49 22.20
N PRO A 228 20.76 9.00 22.77
CA PRO A 228 21.43 9.73 23.84
C PRO A 228 21.82 11.11 23.30
N GLY A 229 21.72 12.15 24.14
CA GLY A 229 22.16 13.50 23.76
C GLY A 229 23.65 13.51 23.38
N SER A 230 24.05 14.49 22.58
CA SER A 230 25.42 14.64 22.08
C SER A 230 26.05 15.93 22.57
N GLU A 231 27.12 15.82 23.36
CA GLU A 231 27.90 16.97 23.82
C GLU A 231 28.51 17.76 22.66
N LYS A 232 28.97 17.07 21.60
CA LYS A 232 29.51 17.72 20.40
C LYS A 232 28.46 18.58 19.70
N VAL A 233 27.22 18.09 19.58
CA VAL A 233 26.13 18.88 19.01
C VAL A 233 25.81 20.07 19.91
N ARG A 234 25.66 19.86 21.23
CA ARG A 234 25.37 20.93 22.20
C ARG A 234 26.38 22.07 22.23
N ALA A 235 27.63 21.80 21.85
CA ALA A 235 28.69 22.81 21.81
C ALA A 235 28.46 23.88 20.72
N ALA A 236 27.62 23.61 19.72
CA ALA A 236 27.29 24.55 18.66
C ALA A 236 26.15 25.52 19.05
N PRO A 237 26.14 26.78 18.55
CA PRO A 237 25.16 27.82 18.94
C PRO A 237 23.68 27.42 18.84
N ALA A 238 23.29 26.61 17.85
CA ALA A 238 21.92 26.10 17.67
C ALA A 238 21.76 24.61 18.03
N GLY A 239 22.86 23.95 18.39
CA GLY A 239 22.86 22.50 18.59
C GLY A 239 22.18 22.07 19.88
N ARG A 240 22.16 22.93 20.91
CA ARG A 240 21.44 22.64 22.16
C ARG A 240 19.94 22.45 21.95
N ALA A 241 19.30 23.33 21.19
CA ALA A 241 17.86 23.24 20.92
C ALA A 241 17.51 21.97 20.13
N LEU A 242 18.36 21.59 19.16
CA LEU A 242 18.19 20.33 18.42
C LEU A 242 18.38 19.12 19.33
N ASP A 243 19.37 19.15 20.22
CA ASP A 243 19.62 18.07 21.17
C ASP A 243 18.46 17.86 22.14
N ASP A 244 17.89 18.95 22.66
CA ASP A 244 16.71 18.91 23.52
C ASP A 244 15.50 18.34 22.75
N ALA A 245 15.34 18.69 21.47
CA ALA A 245 14.28 18.14 20.62
C ALA A 245 14.45 16.63 20.35
N VAL A 246 15.67 16.17 20.07
CA VAL A 246 15.95 14.74 19.84
C VAL A 246 15.78 13.94 21.14
N THR A 247 16.38 14.39 22.24
CA THR A 247 16.31 13.68 23.53
C THR A 247 14.91 13.69 24.13
N GLY A 248 14.12 14.74 23.88
CA GLY A 248 12.72 14.84 24.28
C GLY A 248 11.73 14.08 23.37
N GLY A 249 12.19 13.40 22.32
CA GLY A 249 11.34 12.65 21.40
C GLY A 249 10.50 13.53 20.45
N GLY A 250 10.93 14.77 20.21
CA GLY A 250 10.28 15.71 19.30
C GLY A 250 10.56 15.44 17.81
N VAL A 251 11.51 14.56 17.49
CA VAL A 251 11.94 14.27 16.11
C VAL A 251 11.28 12.99 15.60
N PRO A 252 10.56 13.02 14.47
CA PRO A 252 9.93 11.84 13.90
C PRO A 252 10.97 10.99 13.17
N VAL A 253 10.81 9.67 13.22
CA VAL A 253 11.51 8.74 12.31
C VAL A 253 11.05 9.05 10.89
N MET A 254 11.99 9.29 9.99
CA MET A 254 11.77 9.60 8.57
C MET A 254 12.25 8.43 7.73
N THR A 255 11.45 8.03 6.75
CA THR A 255 11.62 6.72 6.10
C THR A 255 11.92 6.82 4.60
N ILE A 256 11.83 8.02 4.02
CA ILE A 256 12.01 8.21 2.58
C ILE A 256 13.20 9.11 2.29
N ALA A 257 13.29 10.25 2.98
CA ALA A 257 14.42 11.16 2.89
C ALA A 257 15.50 10.80 3.91
N PHE A 258 16.18 11.81 4.48
CA PHE A 258 17.19 11.63 5.51
C PHE A 258 16.53 11.46 6.88
N ASP A 259 16.96 10.47 7.67
CA ASP A 259 16.58 10.27 9.08
C ASP A 259 17.69 10.80 10.01
N PHE A 260 17.32 11.21 11.21
CA PHE A 260 18.22 11.57 12.30
C PHE A 260 18.84 10.35 13.02
N GLU A 261 18.87 9.16 12.40
CA GLU A 261 19.48 7.97 12.99
C GLU A 261 20.99 8.12 13.26
N THR A 262 21.67 8.96 12.47
CA THR A 262 23.10 9.27 12.65
C THR A 262 23.34 10.47 13.56
N TYR A 263 22.32 10.95 14.26
CA TYR A 263 22.45 12.03 15.22
C TYR A 263 23.54 11.72 16.27
N GLY A 264 24.50 12.64 16.39
CA GLY A 264 25.62 12.54 17.31
C GLY A 264 26.76 11.64 16.82
N PHE A 265 26.75 11.18 15.56
CA PHE A 265 27.85 10.39 15.00
C PHE A 265 29.16 11.18 15.01
N ASP A 266 30.18 10.64 15.68
CA ASP A 266 31.48 11.29 15.82
C ASP A 266 32.39 10.95 14.63
N CYS A 267 32.52 11.89 13.69
CA CYS A 267 33.24 11.65 12.43
C CYS A 267 34.73 11.36 12.65
N LYS A 268 35.39 12.05 13.60
CA LYS A 268 36.81 11.81 13.90
C LYS A 268 37.02 10.49 14.62
N LYS A 269 36.22 10.18 15.63
CA LYS A 269 36.35 8.93 16.40
C LYS A 269 36.16 7.69 15.53
N ASN A 270 35.30 7.79 14.52
CA ASN A 270 35.02 6.70 13.59
C ASN A 270 35.86 6.78 12.30
N ASP A 271 36.84 7.69 12.24
CA ASP A 271 37.74 7.90 11.09
C ASP A 271 36.99 8.00 9.75
N LEU A 272 35.93 8.81 9.71
CA LEU A 272 35.08 8.97 8.52
C LEU A 272 35.90 9.60 7.39
N TYR A 273 36.25 8.80 6.38
CA TYR A 273 37.07 9.23 5.26
C TYR A 273 36.51 10.51 4.59
N GLY A 274 37.37 11.53 4.46
CA GLY A 274 37.01 12.84 3.90
C GLY A 274 36.36 13.83 4.88
N ALA A 275 35.98 13.37 6.06
CA ALA A 275 35.33 14.18 7.10
C ALA A 275 35.84 13.84 8.52
N ASN A 276 37.04 13.26 8.66
CA ASN A 276 37.63 12.82 9.93
C ASN A 276 38.22 13.99 10.77
N ASP A 277 37.45 15.05 10.89
CA ASP A 277 37.77 16.24 11.67
C ASP A 277 36.89 16.30 12.92
N ASP A 278 37.43 16.85 14.02
CA ASP A 278 36.70 17.00 15.28
C ASP A 278 35.53 17.98 15.17
N LYS A 279 35.61 18.91 14.22
CA LYS A 279 34.55 19.89 14.00
C LYS A 279 33.28 19.27 13.40
N TYR A 280 33.35 18.08 12.81
CA TYR A 280 32.17 17.46 12.19
C TYR A 280 31.48 16.46 13.11
N VAL A 281 30.15 16.58 13.20
CA VAL A 281 29.28 15.63 13.89
C VAL A 281 28.04 15.32 13.04
N GLY A 282 27.67 14.06 12.94
CA GLY A 282 26.51 13.63 12.15
C GLY A 282 25.19 14.08 12.75
N ILE A 283 24.28 14.52 11.88
CA ILE A 283 22.93 14.97 12.24
C ILE A 283 21.87 14.06 11.63
N ALA A 284 21.96 13.80 10.32
CA ALA A 284 20.99 12.99 9.60
C ALA A 284 21.66 12.22 8.44
N SER A 285 21.09 11.10 8.02
CA SER A 285 21.58 10.27 6.91
C SER A 285 20.45 9.62 6.13
N ASP A 286 20.71 9.25 4.87
CA ASP A 286 19.77 8.53 4.01
C ASP A 286 19.80 7.00 4.20
N GLY A 287 20.65 6.49 5.11
CA GLY A 287 20.84 5.06 5.35
C GLY A 287 21.67 4.34 4.27
N SER A 288 22.07 5.03 3.20
CA SER A 288 22.89 4.52 2.09
C SER A 288 24.29 5.12 2.05
N GLY A 289 24.59 6.05 2.95
CA GLY A 289 25.93 6.60 3.19
C GLY A 289 25.99 8.12 3.13
N GLU A 290 25.01 8.77 2.48
CA GLU A 290 24.95 10.23 2.46
C GLU A 290 24.57 10.77 3.84
N MET A 291 25.24 11.83 4.27
CA MET A 291 25.00 12.42 5.59
C MET A 291 24.94 13.95 5.55
N PHE A 292 24.16 14.53 6.46
CA PHE A 292 24.29 15.91 6.87
C PHE A 292 25.11 15.97 8.15
N LEU A 293 26.24 16.68 8.09
CA LEU A 293 27.15 16.89 9.22
C LEU A 293 27.04 18.34 9.67
N LEU A 294 27.00 18.56 10.97
CA LEU A 294 27.14 19.89 11.58
C LEU A 294 28.63 20.20 11.72
N ASP A 295 29.06 21.36 11.23
CA ASP A 295 30.33 21.97 11.60
C ASP A 295 30.13 22.69 12.94
N THR A 296 30.68 22.14 14.01
CA THR A 296 30.52 22.66 15.38
C THR A 296 31.25 23.99 15.60
N THR A 297 32.15 24.38 14.69
CA THR A 297 32.87 25.66 14.76
C THR A 297 32.04 26.80 14.18
N THR A 298 31.39 26.56 13.04
CA THR A 298 30.61 27.61 12.34
C THR A 298 29.11 27.56 12.64
N GLY A 299 28.60 26.40 13.07
CA GLY A 299 27.16 26.13 13.21
C GLY A 299 26.46 25.86 11.88
N GLU A 300 27.20 25.80 10.77
CA GLU A 300 26.69 25.47 9.45
C GLU A 300 26.57 23.95 9.26
N VAL A 301 25.80 23.54 8.26
CA VAL A 301 25.61 22.14 7.89
C VAL A 301 26.26 21.89 6.54
N VAL A 302 27.09 20.85 6.47
CA VAL A 302 27.68 20.32 5.24
C VAL A 302 27.01 19.00 4.86
N ARG A 303 26.97 18.69 3.58
CA ARG A 303 26.60 17.38 3.05
C ARG A 303 27.87 16.58 2.82
N TYR A 304 27.90 15.38 3.35
CA TYR A 304 28.93 14.37 3.11
C TYR A 304 28.41 13.38 2.08
N ALA A 305 29.20 13.19 1.00
CA ALA A 305 28.94 12.20 -0.02
C ALA A 305 29.85 10.99 0.19
N HIS A 306 29.29 9.82 0.51
CA HIS A 306 30.07 8.66 0.95
C HIS A 306 30.97 8.11 -0.16
N GLU A 307 30.40 7.93 -1.35
CA GLU A 307 31.10 7.36 -2.50
C GLU A 307 32.29 8.21 -2.95
N GLU A 308 32.19 9.53 -2.77
CA GLU A 308 33.23 10.48 -3.17
C GLU A 308 34.21 10.79 -2.02
N GLY A 309 33.80 10.56 -0.77
CA GLY A 309 34.55 10.98 0.41
C GLY A 309 34.71 12.51 0.47
N THR A 310 33.70 13.26 0.06
CA THR A 310 33.75 14.73 -0.01
C THR A 310 32.73 15.37 0.91
N VAL A 311 33.05 16.58 1.38
CA VAL A 311 32.12 17.45 2.12
C VAL A 311 31.87 18.72 1.33
N ALA A 312 30.61 19.14 1.24
CA ALA A 312 30.21 20.36 0.55
C ALA A 312 29.22 21.17 1.39
N PRO A 313 29.21 22.51 1.30
CA PRO A 313 28.22 23.34 2.00
C PRO A 313 26.79 22.94 1.64
N ALA A 314 25.92 22.79 2.64
CA ALA A 314 24.53 22.37 2.44
C ALA A 314 23.51 23.39 2.97
N PHE A 315 23.63 23.80 4.23
CA PHE A 315 22.75 24.78 4.87
C PHE A 315 23.56 25.68 5.79
N THR A 316 23.18 26.95 5.91
CA THR A 316 23.88 27.91 6.78
C THR A 316 23.46 27.81 8.25
N SER A 317 22.49 26.94 8.60
CA SER A 317 22.12 26.65 9.98
C SER A 317 21.33 25.33 10.12
N LEU A 318 21.26 24.82 11.35
CA LEU A 318 20.42 23.66 11.71
C LEU A 318 18.93 23.93 11.51
N ASP A 319 18.46 25.16 11.72
CA ASP A 319 17.06 25.53 11.50
C ASP A 319 16.64 25.30 10.05
N LEU A 320 17.50 25.70 9.10
CA LEU A 320 17.23 25.51 7.67
C LEU A 320 17.22 24.03 7.29
N LEU A 321 18.13 23.24 7.86
CA LEU A 321 18.14 21.78 7.67
C LEU A 321 16.84 21.16 8.19
N ALA A 322 16.49 21.41 9.46
CA ALA A 322 15.31 20.83 10.11
C ALA A 322 14.01 21.22 9.40
N PHE A 323 13.87 22.50 9.01
CA PHE A 323 12.75 22.99 8.21
C PHE A 323 12.65 22.25 6.87
N SER A 324 13.78 22.07 6.19
CA SER A 324 13.85 21.48 4.85
C SER A 324 13.55 19.98 4.87
N LEU A 325 14.24 19.21 5.71
CA LEU A 325 14.11 17.74 5.73
C LEU A 325 12.68 17.30 6.07
N LEU A 326 12.07 17.92 7.08
CA LEU A 326 10.71 17.59 7.49
C LEU A 326 9.69 17.80 6.36
N ARG A 327 9.87 18.84 5.55
CA ARG A 327 9.01 19.16 4.41
C ARG A 327 9.32 18.30 3.19
N VAL A 328 10.58 17.94 2.95
CA VAL A 328 10.94 16.97 1.90
C VAL A 328 10.29 15.62 2.20
N GLU A 329 10.40 15.12 3.43
CA GLU A 329 9.73 13.87 3.85
C GLU A 329 8.20 13.98 3.68
N ALA A 330 7.60 15.11 4.10
CA ALA A 330 6.16 15.32 3.97
C ALA A 330 5.72 15.34 2.50
N ALA A 331 6.50 15.97 1.61
CA ALA A 331 6.22 15.99 0.18
C ALA A 331 6.38 14.60 -0.45
N ALA A 332 7.41 13.84 -0.06
CA ALA A 332 7.64 12.47 -0.51
C ALA A 332 6.49 11.54 -0.09
N LYS A 333 5.95 11.74 1.12
CA LYS A 333 4.72 11.09 1.62
C LYS A 333 3.42 11.68 1.06
N LYS A 334 3.50 12.65 0.13
CA LYS A 334 2.35 13.33 -0.50
C LYS A 334 1.42 14.06 0.48
N LEU A 335 1.92 14.39 1.67
CA LEU A 335 1.22 15.19 2.67
C LEU A 335 1.17 16.66 2.28
N ILE A 336 2.15 17.14 1.51
CA ILE A 336 2.18 18.52 1.01
C ILE A 336 2.45 18.56 -0.50
N PRO A 337 1.92 19.56 -1.23
CA PRO A 337 2.08 19.62 -2.69
C PRO A 337 3.52 19.95 -3.09
N LYS A 338 4.21 18.98 -3.72
CA LYS A 338 5.61 19.10 -4.19
C LYS A 338 5.90 20.37 -5.00
N ALA A 339 4.98 20.76 -5.89
CA ALA A 339 5.13 21.97 -6.71
C ALA A 339 5.16 23.27 -5.88
N LYS A 340 4.28 23.35 -4.87
CA LYS A 340 4.22 24.51 -3.96
C LYS A 340 5.44 24.56 -3.05
N LEU A 341 5.87 23.41 -2.53
CA LEU A 341 7.11 23.33 -1.75
C LEU A 341 8.35 23.74 -2.57
N SER A 342 8.43 23.32 -3.83
CA SER A 342 9.52 23.72 -4.72
C SER A 342 9.57 25.24 -4.93
N ALA A 343 8.40 25.89 -5.08
CA ALA A 343 8.31 27.35 -5.15
C ALA A 343 8.76 28.03 -3.84
N LEU A 344 8.34 27.48 -2.69
CA LEU A 344 8.75 27.96 -1.37
C LEU A 344 10.28 27.88 -1.19
N PHE A 345 10.90 26.73 -1.45
CA PHE A 345 12.36 26.57 -1.34
C PHE A 345 13.12 27.51 -2.26
N LYS A 346 12.60 27.75 -3.47
CA LYS A 346 13.18 28.73 -4.39
C LYS A 346 13.10 30.15 -3.82
N ARG A 347 11.94 30.56 -3.27
CA ARG A 347 11.76 31.87 -2.62
C ARG A 347 12.70 32.05 -1.42
N LEU A 348 12.87 31.00 -0.62
CA LEU A 348 13.75 31.00 0.56
C LEU A 348 15.23 30.82 0.24
N GLY A 349 15.61 30.60 -1.03
CA GLY A 349 17.00 30.38 -1.43
C GLY A 349 17.59 29.02 -1.01
N LEU A 350 16.75 28.05 -0.64
CA LEU A 350 17.16 26.72 -0.15
C LEU A 350 17.50 25.78 -1.32
N LYS A 351 18.67 25.99 -1.92
CA LYS A 351 19.13 25.25 -3.11
C LYS A 351 19.28 23.75 -2.83
N THR A 352 19.88 23.37 -1.70
CA THR A 352 20.07 21.97 -1.30
C THR A 352 18.71 21.27 -1.10
N ALA A 353 17.78 21.91 -0.39
CA ALA A 353 16.43 21.39 -0.23
C ALA A 353 15.69 21.23 -1.56
N SER A 354 15.90 22.16 -2.51
CA SER A 354 15.34 22.07 -3.86
C SER A 354 15.92 20.90 -4.67
N ALA A 355 17.18 20.54 -4.44
CA ALA A 355 17.81 19.38 -5.07
C ALA A 355 17.25 18.07 -4.48
N LEU A 356 17.23 17.96 -3.14
CA LEU A 356 16.63 16.82 -2.44
C LEU A 356 15.18 16.59 -2.86
N LEU A 357 14.38 17.66 -2.94
CA LEU A 357 12.98 17.54 -3.35
C LEU A 357 12.84 16.99 -4.79
N LYS A 358 13.83 17.14 -5.67
CA LYS A 358 13.77 16.51 -7.01
C LYS A 358 14.04 15.01 -6.94
N GLU A 359 14.92 14.60 -6.04
CA GLU A 359 15.32 13.20 -5.83
C GLU A 359 14.16 12.36 -5.27
N TYR A 360 13.37 12.92 -4.35
CA TYR A 360 12.23 12.23 -3.68
C TYR A 360 10.86 12.70 -4.19
#